data_AF-A0A9E3K645-F1
#
_entry.id   AF-A0A9E3K645-F1
#
_cell.length_a   1.000
_cell.length_b   1.000
_cell.length_c   1.000
_cell.angle_alpha   90.00
_cell.angle_beta   90.00
_cell.angle_gamma   90.00
#
_symmetry.space_group_name_H-M   'P 1'
#
loop_
_entity.id
_entity.type
_entity.pdbx_description
1 polymer ?
#
loop_
_entity_poly.entity_id
_entity_poly.type
_entity_poly.pdbx_seq_one_letter_code
_entity_poly.pdbx_strand_id
1 'polypeptide(L)' 'LPSNLPDYLSQVERDIILRALNQTQFNRTQAANLLGISVRQLRYQMQKLDIHAPEP' A
#
# COMPACT_ATOMS: atom_id res chain seq x y z
N LEU A 1 -8.16 -13.10 -18.51
CA LEU A 1 -8.09 -13.38 -17.06
C LEU A 1 -6.61 -13.40 -16.67
N PRO A 2 -6.23 -12.97 -15.45
CA PRO A 2 -4.83 -13.05 -15.03
C PRO A 2 -4.35 -14.50 -15.03
N SER A 3 -3.10 -14.71 -15.44
CA SER A 3 -2.46 -16.05 -15.45
C SER A 3 -2.18 -16.56 -14.03
N ASN A 4 -1.99 -15.65 -13.07
CA ASN A 4 -1.82 -15.94 -11.64
C ASN A 4 -2.65 -14.93 -10.83
N LEU A 5 -3.68 -15.42 -10.13
CA LEU A 5 -4.58 -14.59 -9.32
C LEU A 5 -3.86 -13.99 -8.09
N PRO A 6 -3.12 -14.75 -7.27
CA PRO A 6 -2.30 -14.20 -6.19
C PRO A 6 -1.43 -13.00 -6.61
N ASP A 7 -0.67 -13.12 -7.70
CA ASP A 7 0.23 -12.05 -8.15
C ASP A 7 -0.56 -10.80 -8.58
N TYR A 8 -1.67 -11.01 -9.29
CA TYR A 8 -2.56 -9.91 -9.71
C TYR A 8 -3.13 -9.16 -8.50
N LEU A 9 -3.59 -9.88 -7.48
CA LEU A 9 -4.12 -9.25 -6.26
C LEU A 9 -3.04 -8.50 -5.50
N SER A 10 -1.82 -9.03 -5.41
CA SER A 10 -0.69 -8.32 -4.80
C SER A 10 -0.31 -7.06 -5.57
N GLN A 11 -0.38 -7.06 -6.90
CA GLN A 11 -0.14 -5.86 -7.71
C GLN A 11 -1.22 -4.80 -7.47
N VAL A 12 -2.49 -5.20 -7.46
CA VAL A 12 -3.60 -4.28 -7.19
C VAL A 12 -3.50 -3.69 -5.78
N GLU A 13 -3.18 -4.51 -4.78
CA GLU A 13 -2.98 -4.07 -3.41
C GLU A 13 -1.81 -3.07 -3.30
N ARG A 14 -0.67 -3.36 -3.96
CA ARG A 14 0.49 -2.46 -4.03
C ARG A 14 0.11 -1.11 -4.63
N ASP A 15 -0.60 -1.11 -5.76
CA ASP A 15 -1.00 0.12 -6.46
C ASP A 15 -1.92 0.99 -5.60
N ILE A 16 -2.89 0.38 -4.91
CA ILE A 16 -3.81 1.08 -4.02
C ILE A 16 -3.06 1.73 -2.85
N ILE A 17 -2.16 0.98 -2.21
CA ILE A 17 -1.36 1.48 -1.09
C ILE A 17 -0.45 2.63 -1.54
N LEU A 18 0.23 2.50 -2.68
CA LEU A 18 1.07 3.56 -3.24
C LEU A 18 0.27 4.82 -3.56
N ARG A 19 -0.94 4.69 -4.13
CA ARG A 19 -1.81 5.85 -4.39
C ARG A 19 -2.19 6.58 -3.11
N ALA A 20 -2.59 5.85 -2.08
CA ALA A 20 -2.93 6.45 -0.79
C ALA A 20 -1.72 7.13 -0.13
N LEU A 21 -0.55 6.50 -0.16
CA LEU A 21 0.70 7.09 0.34
C LEU A 21 1.08 8.36 -0.43
N ASN A 22 1.00 8.35 -1.77
CA ASN A 22 1.31 9.54 -2.57
C ASN A 22 0.33 10.69 -2.29
N GLN A 23 -0.97 10.40 -2.17
CA GLN A 23 -1.99 11.41 -1.84
C GLN A 23 -1.77 12.06 -0.47
N THR A 24 -1.14 11.35 0.47
CA THR A 24 -0.88 11.85 1.83
C THR A 24 0.58 12.23 2.05
N GLN A 25 1.38 12.38 0.99
CA GLN A 25 2.82 12.70 1.08
C GLN A 25 3.56 11.73 2.01
N PHE A 26 3.25 10.43 1.88
CA PHE A 26 3.77 9.33 2.68
C PHE A 26 3.43 9.41 4.18
N ASN A 27 2.45 10.21 4.59
CA ASN A 27 1.88 10.17 5.93
C ASN A 27 1.06 8.88 6.13
N ARG A 28 1.66 7.91 6.82
CA ARG A 28 1.11 6.56 7.03
C ARG A 28 -0.19 6.58 7.84
N THR A 29 -0.35 7.51 8.78
CA THR A 29 -1.59 7.61 9.56
C THR A 29 -2.75 8.06 8.68
N GLN A 30 -2.53 9.10 7.86
CA GLN A 30 -3.54 9.57 6.92
C GLN A 30 -3.83 8.54 5.81
N ALA A 31 -2.79 7.88 5.28
CA ALA A 31 -2.97 6.84 4.25
C ALA A 31 -3.79 5.66 4.79
N ALA A 32 -3.51 5.20 6.02
CA ALA A 32 -4.28 4.13 6.64
C ALA A 32 -5.75 4.54 6.84
N ASN A 33 -6.00 5.78 7.26
CA ASN A 33 -7.35 6.33 7.38
C ASN A 33 -8.07 6.38 6.03
N LEU A 34 -7.40 6.80 4.94
CA LEU A 34 -7.98 6.80 3.59
C LEU A 34 -8.35 5.40 3.11
N LEU A 35 -7.53 4.40 3.46
CA LEU A 35 -7.75 3.00 3.10
C LEU A 35 -8.74 2.27 4.03
N GLY A 36 -9.18 2.91 5.11
CA GLY A 36 -10.09 2.30 6.09
C GLY A 36 -9.46 1.16 6.89
N ILE A 37 -8.13 1.16 7.07
CA ILE A 37 -7.38 0.14 7.81
C ILE A 37 -6.60 0.75 8.97
N SER A 38 -6.16 -0.08 9.92
CA SER A 38 -5.26 0.38 10.96
C SER A 38 -3.86 0.71 10.40
N VAL A 39 -3.15 1.64 11.04
CA VAL A 39 -1.73 1.93 10.71
C VAL A 39 -0.86 0.68 10.82
N ARG A 40 -1.17 -0.23 11.76
CA ARG A 40 -0.45 -1.51 11.90
C ARG A 40 -0.62 -2.40 10.67
N GLN A 41 -1.85 -2.52 10.14
CA GLN A 41 -2.11 -3.27 8.92
C GLN A 41 -1.39 -2.64 7.73
N LEU A 42 -1.46 -1.32 7.58
CA LEU A 42 -0.74 -0.61 6.51
C LEU A 42 0.77 -0.91 6.55
N ARG A 43 1.41 -0.82 7.73
CA ARG A 43 2.83 -1.13 7.89
C ARG A 43 3.17 -2.57 7.50
N TYR A 44 2.33 -3.53 7.90
CA TYR A 44 2.52 -4.92 7.52
C TYR A 44 2.45 -5.11 6.01
N GLN A 45 1.47 -4.49 5.34
CA GLN A 45 1.35 -4.57 3.90
C GLN A 45 2.52 -3.89 3.18
N MET A 46 2.98 -2.74 3.66
CA MET A 46 4.16 -2.07 3.12
C MET A 46 5.41 -2.95 3.20
N GLN A 47 5.62 -3.66 4.32
CA GLN A 47 6.73 -4.60 4.47
C GLN A 47 6.58 -5.81 3.54
N LYS A 48 5.38 -6.41 3.51
CA LYS A 48 5.09 -7.59 2.68
C LYS A 48 5.25 -7.30 1.19
N LEU A 49 4.85 -6.11 0.76
CA LEU A 49 4.86 -5.68 -0.64
C LEU A 49 6.11 -4.87 -0.99
N ASP A 50 7.11 -4.76 -0.10
CA ASP A 50 8.34 -4.00 -0.35
C ASP A 50 8.09 -2.57 -0.88
N ILE A 51 7.27 -1.82 -0.13
CA ILE A 51 6.90 -0.43 -0.40
C ILE A 51 7.66 0.49 0.56
N HIS A 52 8.54 1.32 -0.01
CA HIS A 52 9.34 2.30 0.73
C HIS A 52 8.91 3.72 0.38
N ALA A 53 9.18 4.65 1.30
CA ALA A 53 9.07 6.07 0.97
C ALA A 53 10.18 6.44 -0.03
N PRO A 54 9.95 7.41 -0.94
CA PRO A 54 11.00 7.92 -1.80
C PRO A 54 12.15 8.46 -0.96
N GLU A 55 13.38 8.14 -1.37
CA GLU A 55 14.57 8.74 -0.77
C GLU A 55 14.58 10.26 -1.05
N PRO A 56 14.99 11.09 -0.07
CA PRO A 56 15.05 12.55 -0.21
C PRO A 56 16.10 13.02 -1.21
#